data_AF-A0A2D5EAW8-F1
#
_entry.id   AF-A0A2D5EAW8-F1
#
_cell.length_a   1.000
_cell.length_b   1.000
_cell.length_c   1.000
_cell.angle_alpha   90.00
_cell.angle_beta   90.00
_cell.angle_gamma   90.00
#
_symmetry.space_group_name_H-M   'P 1'
#
loop_
_entity.id
_entity.type
_entity.pdbx_description
1 polymer ?
#
loop_
_entity_poly.entity_id
_entity_poly.type
_entity_poly.pdbx_seq_one_letter_code
_entity_poly.pdbx_strand_id
1 'polypeptide(L)'
;MNLLTASKTLVLAFGLMLVSITSQAGQKDFGKYQVHWSVFPSTFLAPEVAQANNLQRSRGIGIVNISIMTEDEHGQIQPVSGQVEGQVSNDIQQVKFLAFRRIQEGDAVYFIAQYQYQSGDLMTFNVTARPSGHQEDLPVRFSHTLFND
;
A
#
# COMPACT_ATOMS: atom_id res chain seq x y z
N MET A 1 66.51 -10.06 12.58
CA MET A 1 66.32 -10.67 11.24
C MET A 1 65.83 -12.09 11.46
N ASN A 2 64.54 -12.34 11.27
CA ASN A 2 63.98 -13.58 10.71
C ASN A 2 62.47 -13.42 10.50
N LEU A 3 62.06 -13.87 9.31
CA LEU A 3 60.81 -13.66 8.62
C LEU A 3 59.66 -14.57 9.11
N LEU A 4 58.44 -14.04 9.01
CA LEU A 4 57.17 -14.65 8.54
C LEU A 4 56.86 -16.11 8.88
N THR A 5 55.72 -16.37 9.54
CA THR A 5 54.64 -17.20 8.97
C THR A 5 53.28 -16.87 9.62
N ALA A 6 52.24 -16.79 8.81
CA ALA A 6 50.87 -16.43 9.16
C ALA A 6 50.08 -17.57 9.83
N SER A 7 49.07 -17.23 10.64
CA SER A 7 47.91 -18.11 10.84
C SER A 7 46.62 -17.30 11.00
N LYS A 8 45.59 -17.79 10.31
CA LYS A 8 44.27 -17.24 10.07
C LYS A 8 43.33 -17.53 11.25
N THR A 9 42.49 -16.56 11.62
CA THR A 9 41.17 -16.79 12.27
C THR A 9 40.32 -15.53 12.03
N LEU A 10 39.64 -15.46 10.89
CA LEU A 10 38.21 -15.75 10.69
C LEU A 10 37.29 -14.75 11.42
N VAL A 11 37.06 -13.60 10.78
CA VAL A 11 35.99 -12.66 11.10
C VAL A 11 34.67 -13.28 10.63
N LEU A 12 33.83 -13.75 11.55
CA LEU A 12 32.45 -14.15 11.24
C LEU A 12 31.54 -12.95 11.48
N ALA A 13 31.53 -12.00 10.54
CA ALA A 13 30.51 -10.97 10.48
C ALA A 13 29.26 -11.56 9.83
N PHE A 14 28.34 -12.09 10.64
CA PHE A 14 27.02 -12.50 10.18
C PHE A 14 26.22 -11.23 9.87
N GLY A 15 26.28 -10.79 8.61
CA GLY A 15 25.51 -9.66 8.12
C GLY A 15 24.02 -9.99 8.17
N LEU A 16 23.31 -9.37 9.10
CA LEU A 16 21.86 -9.29 9.10
C LEU A 16 21.46 -8.47 7.87
N MET A 17 21.24 -9.12 6.72
CA MET A 17 20.52 -8.49 5.62
C MET A 17 19.06 -8.37 6.04
N LEU A 18 18.71 -7.24 6.63
CA LEU A 18 17.33 -6.78 6.69
C LEU A 18 16.90 -6.49 5.25
N VAL A 19 16.34 -7.49 4.57
CA VAL A 19 15.57 -7.27 3.34
C VAL A 19 14.35 -6.47 3.77
N SER A 20 14.46 -5.15 3.64
CA SER A 20 13.31 -4.26 3.81
C SER A 20 12.38 -4.54 2.63
N ILE A 21 11.30 -5.28 2.88
CA ILE A 21 10.22 -5.42 1.92
C ILE A 21 9.65 -4.01 1.73
N THR A 22 9.96 -3.36 0.61
CA THR A 22 9.50 -2.00 0.33
C THR A 22 8.02 -2.05 -0.04
N SER A 23 7.13 -2.03 0.95
CA SER A 23 5.75 -1.61 0.72
C SER A 23 5.78 -0.12 0.38
N GLN A 24 5.49 0.24 -0.87
CA GLN A 24 5.53 1.64 -1.29
C GLN A 24 4.18 2.29 -0.96
N ALA A 25 4.11 2.88 0.22
CA ALA A 25 3.01 3.74 0.63
C ALA A 25 3.28 5.18 0.21
N GLY A 26 2.23 5.96 -0.03
CA GLY A 26 2.32 7.38 -0.34
C GLY A 26 1.16 8.17 0.27
N GLN A 27 1.30 9.50 0.26
CA GLN A 27 0.27 10.39 0.74
C GLN A 27 0.22 11.67 -0.09
N LYS A 28 -0.95 12.32 -0.12
CA LYS A 28 -1.14 13.65 -0.68
C LYS A 28 -1.98 14.49 0.27
N ASP A 29 -1.49 15.70 0.51
CA ASP A 29 -2.12 16.69 1.38
C ASP A 29 -3.10 17.57 0.58
N PHE A 30 -4.25 17.87 1.18
CA PHE A 30 -5.32 18.73 0.67
C PHE A 30 -5.76 19.74 1.75
N GLY A 31 -4.82 20.24 2.56
CA GLY A 31 -5.08 21.10 3.70
C GLY A 31 -5.60 20.29 4.89
N LYS A 32 -6.90 20.42 5.19
CA LYS A 32 -7.51 19.73 6.34
C LYS A 32 -7.48 18.19 6.23
N TYR A 33 -7.38 17.68 5.00
CA TYR A 33 -7.42 16.25 4.71
C TYR A 33 -6.13 15.77 4.07
N GLN A 34 -5.78 14.52 4.34
CA GLN A 34 -4.74 13.79 3.64
C GLN A 34 -5.32 12.49 3.08
N VAL A 35 -4.94 12.15 1.86
CA VAL A 35 -5.25 10.84 1.27
C VAL A 35 -3.98 10.01 1.30
N HIS A 36 -4.02 8.92 2.05
CA HIS A 36 -2.93 7.95 2.16
C HIS A 36 -3.27 6.75 1.29
N TRP A 37 -2.27 6.17 0.63
CA TRP A 37 -2.43 4.95 -0.14
C TRP A 37 -1.29 3.97 0.08
N SER A 38 -1.59 2.69 -0.07
CA SER A 38 -0.59 1.63 -0.17
C SER A 38 -1.04 0.58 -1.16
N VAL A 39 -0.05 -0.06 -1.80
CA VAL A 39 -0.28 -1.12 -2.78
C VAL A 39 0.62 -2.30 -2.44
N PHE A 40 0.06 -3.50 -2.40
CA PHE A 40 0.79 -4.71 -2.04
C PHE A 40 0.13 -5.98 -2.58
N PRO A 41 0.86 -7.11 -2.72
CA PRO A 41 0.27 -8.38 -3.11
C PRO A 41 -0.72 -8.87 -2.06
N SER A 42 -1.86 -9.42 -2.48
CA SER A 42 -2.88 -9.95 -1.56
C SER A 42 -2.36 -11.08 -0.66
N THR A 43 -1.25 -11.74 -1.01
CA THR A 43 -0.59 -12.76 -0.19
C THR A 43 -0.10 -12.19 1.14
N PHE A 44 0.14 -10.88 1.25
CA PHE A 44 0.60 -10.22 2.46
C PHE A 44 -0.51 -9.99 3.49
N LEU A 45 -1.78 -10.11 3.10
CA LEU A 45 -2.88 -10.12 4.07
C LEU A 45 -2.74 -11.35 4.97
N ALA A 46 -2.90 -11.15 6.28
CA ALA A 46 -3.08 -12.25 7.22
C ALA A 46 -4.30 -13.10 6.77
N PRO A 47 -4.22 -14.44 6.85
CA PRO A 47 -5.33 -15.32 6.45
C PRO A 47 -6.67 -14.91 7.05
N GLU A 48 -6.67 -14.53 8.32
CA GLU A 48 -7.86 -14.17 9.10
C GLU A 48 -8.47 -12.86 8.61
N VAL A 49 -7.64 -11.86 8.29
CA VAL A 49 -8.09 -10.57 7.72
C VAL A 49 -8.71 -10.77 6.34
N ALA A 50 -8.06 -11.58 5.50
CA ALA A 50 -8.58 -11.89 4.17
C ALA A 50 -9.91 -12.63 4.25
N GLN A 51 -10.02 -13.62 5.15
CA GLN A 51 -11.26 -14.38 5.36
C GLN A 51 -12.38 -13.50 5.90
N ALA A 52 -12.11 -12.69 6.94
CA ALA A 52 -13.10 -11.80 7.55
C ALA A 52 -13.69 -10.79 6.56
N ASN A 53 -12.89 -10.35 5.59
CA ASN A 53 -13.28 -9.33 4.61
C ASN A 53 -13.60 -9.89 3.21
N ASN A 54 -13.67 -11.22 3.05
CA ASN A 54 -13.89 -11.90 1.77
C ASN A 54 -12.93 -11.42 0.66
N LEU A 55 -11.63 -11.33 1.00
CA LEU A 55 -10.54 -10.97 0.10
C LEU A 55 -9.82 -12.24 -0.35
N GLN A 56 -9.50 -12.33 -1.64
CA GLN A 56 -8.80 -13.47 -2.20
C GLN A 56 -7.29 -13.26 -2.08
N ARG A 57 -6.59 -14.23 -1.47
CA ARG A 57 -5.13 -14.27 -1.44
C ARG A 57 -4.61 -15.04 -2.66
N SER A 58 -3.85 -14.38 -3.52
CA SER A 58 -3.27 -14.95 -4.75
C SER A 58 -2.10 -14.13 -5.25
N ARG A 59 -1.10 -14.78 -5.88
CA ARG A 59 0.05 -14.11 -6.51
C ARG A 59 -0.33 -13.20 -7.68
N GLY A 60 -1.51 -13.38 -8.27
CA GLY A 60 -2.00 -12.52 -9.37
C GLY A 60 -2.96 -11.41 -8.92
N ILE A 61 -3.16 -11.22 -7.60
CA ILE A 61 -4.11 -10.26 -7.05
C ILE A 61 -3.36 -9.26 -6.17
N GLY A 62 -3.46 -7.99 -6.54
CA GLY A 62 -2.97 -6.86 -5.77
C GLY A 62 -4.09 -6.25 -4.94
N ILE A 63 -3.68 -5.63 -3.84
CA ILE A 63 -4.52 -4.83 -2.97
C ILE A 63 -4.09 -3.38 -3.13
N VAL A 64 -5.05 -2.49 -3.41
CA VAL A 64 -4.89 -1.06 -3.19
C VAL A 64 -5.71 -0.68 -1.96
N ASN A 65 -5.05 -0.06 -1.00
CA ASN A 65 -5.66 0.49 0.20
C ASN A 65 -5.61 2.01 0.13
N ILE A 66 -6.73 2.66 0.44
CA ILE A 66 -6.88 4.11 0.50
C ILE A 66 -7.46 4.49 1.86
N SER A 67 -6.83 5.43 2.55
CA SER A 67 -7.33 6.01 3.80
C SER A 67 -7.47 7.51 3.64
N ILE A 68 -8.56 8.06 4.17
CA ILE A 68 -8.78 9.49 4.26
C ILE A 68 -8.48 9.87 5.71
N MET A 69 -7.56 10.80 5.90
CA MET A 69 -7.11 11.25 7.21
C MET A 69 -7.46 12.73 7.37
N THR A 70 -7.70 13.17 8.60
CA THR A 70 -7.81 14.59 8.97
C THR A 70 -6.93 14.87 10.17
N GLU A 71 -6.56 16.13 10.35
CA GLU A 71 -5.87 16.60 11.55
C GLU A 71 -6.91 17.23 12.50
N ASP A 72 -6.92 16.81 13.75
CA ASP A 72 -7.75 17.41 14.78
C ASP A 72 -7.17 18.73 15.31
N GLU A 73 -7.87 19.38 16.25
CA GLU A 73 -7.44 20.65 16.83
C GLU A 73 -6.12 20.57 17.62
N HIS A 74 -5.67 19.36 17.96
CA HIS A 74 -4.43 19.08 18.70
C HIS A 74 -3.32 18.56 17.78
N GLY A 75 -3.52 18.58 16.46
CA GLY A 75 -2.55 18.10 15.49
C GLY A 75 -2.48 16.58 15.36
N GLN A 76 -3.46 15.84 15.91
CA GLN A 76 -3.50 14.38 15.81
C GLN A 76 -4.15 13.96 14.50
N ILE A 77 -3.47 13.07 13.78
CA ILE A 77 -3.97 12.49 12.52
C ILE A 77 -4.98 11.38 12.84
N GLN A 78 -6.21 11.54 12.37
CA GLN A 78 -7.31 10.61 12.60
C GLN A 78 -7.93 10.15 11.27
N PRO A 79 -8.28 8.86 11.14
CA PRO A 79 -8.99 8.38 9.97
C PRO A 79 -10.42 8.94 9.95
N VAL A 80 -10.90 9.30 8.76
CA VAL A 80 -12.28 9.75 8.55
C VAL A 80 -12.98 8.88 7.51
N SER A 81 -14.28 8.69 7.72
CA SER A 81 -15.12 7.99 6.75
C SER A 81 -15.39 8.86 5.53
N GLY A 82 -15.88 8.23 4.47
CA GLY A 82 -16.14 8.88 3.20
C GLY A 82 -16.54 7.91 2.11
N GLN A 83 -16.32 8.33 0.87
CA GLN A 83 -16.45 7.51 -0.32
C GLN A 83 -15.12 7.51 -1.08
N VAL A 84 -14.79 6.38 -1.69
CA VAL A 84 -13.61 6.24 -2.53
C VAL A 84 -14.04 5.52 -3.80
N GLU A 85 -13.71 6.12 -4.94
CA GLU A 85 -13.95 5.57 -6.26
C GLU A 85 -12.65 5.64 -7.06
N GLY A 86 -12.48 4.76 -8.02
CA GLY A 86 -11.29 4.83 -8.85
C GLY A 86 -11.20 3.75 -9.90
N GLN A 87 -10.11 3.84 -10.66
CA GLN A 87 -9.76 2.90 -11.71
C GLN A 87 -8.25 2.67 -11.72
N VAL A 88 -7.86 1.52 -12.24
CA VAL A 88 -6.46 1.15 -12.47
C VAL A 88 -6.26 0.85 -13.95
N SER A 89 -5.11 1.21 -14.50
CA SER A 89 -4.70 0.88 -15.86
C SER A 89 -3.28 0.32 -15.91
N ASN A 90 -3.01 -0.61 -16.81
CA ASN A 90 -1.65 -1.04 -17.14
C ASN A 90 -1.04 -0.16 -18.26
N ASP A 91 0.21 -0.42 -18.65
CA ASP A 91 0.95 0.37 -19.64
C ASP A 91 0.34 0.35 -21.05
N ILE A 92 -0.41 -0.71 -21.39
CA ILE A 92 -1.18 -0.79 -22.65
C ILE A 92 -2.57 -0.14 -22.54
N GLN A 93 -2.80 0.64 -21.49
CA GLN A 93 -4.02 1.42 -21.24
C GLN A 93 -5.30 0.59 -21.09
N GLN A 94 -5.19 -0.68 -20.67
CA GLN A 94 -6.36 -1.46 -20.29
C GLN A 94 -6.87 -0.96 -18.93
N VAL A 95 -8.05 -0.33 -18.93
CA VAL A 95 -8.66 0.24 -17.72
C VAL A 95 -9.59 -0.77 -17.03
N LYS A 96 -9.52 -0.83 -15.70
CA LYS A 96 -10.45 -1.58 -14.84
C LYS A 96 -10.93 -0.68 -13.70
N PHE A 97 -12.24 -0.67 -13.45
CA PHE A 97 -12.82 0.00 -12.29
C PHE A 97 -12.50 -0.77 -11.01
N LEU A 98 -12.24 -0.03 -9.93
CA LEU A 98 -11.91 -0.59 -8.63
C LEU A 98 -13.16 -0.65 -7.76
N ALA A 99 -13.54 -1.87 -7.37
CA ALA A 99 -14.65 -2.10 -6.46
C ALA A 99 -14.19 -1.91 -5.01
N PHE A 100 -14.06 -0.64 -4.59
CA PHE A 100 -13.67 -0.29 -3.22
C PHE A 100 -14.73 -0.74 -2.21
N ARG A 101 -14.24 -1.33 -1.11
CA ARG A 101 -15.04 -1.68 0.06
C ARG A 101 -14.48 -0.95 1.27
N ARG A 102 -15.36 -0.32 2.04
CA ARG A 102 -15.01 0.26 3.35
C ARG A 102 -14.79 -0.87 4.36
N ILE A 103 -13.66 -0.85 5.03
CA ILE A 103 -13.34 -1.72 6.16
C ILE A 103 -13.17 -0.84 7.40
N GLN A 104 -13.70 -1.32 8.52
CA GLN A 104 -13.60 -0.64 9.81
C GLN A 104 -13.17 -1.65 10.87
N GLU A 105 -12.04 -1.38 11.51
CA GLU A 105 -11.42 -2.23 12.53
C GLU A 105 -11.05 -1.37 13.74
N GLY A 106 -11.85 -1.44 14.81
CA GLY A 106 -11.76 -0.48 15.90
C GLY A 106 -11.99 0.95 15.37
N ASP A 107 -11.01 1.82 15.60
CA ASP A 107 -11.03 3.21 15.14
C ASP A 107 -10.46 3.40 13.73
N ALA A 108 -9.84 2.37 13.14
CA ALA A 108 -9.30 2.45 11.79
C ALA A 108 -10.43 2.38 10.75
N VAL A 109 -10.41 3.29 9.78
CA VAL A 109 -11.32 3.29 8.61
C VAL A 109 -10.49 3.40 7.35
N TYR A 110 -10.69 2.47 6.42
CA TYR A 110 -9.95 2.44 5.16
C TYR A 110 -10.76 1.76 4.05
N PHE A 111 -10.33 1.94 2.80
CA PHE A 111 -11.02 1.48 1.61
C PHE A 111 -10.09 0.59 0.80
N ILE A 112 -10.47 -0.68 0.65
CA ILE A 112 -9.67 -1.67 -0.10
C ILE A 112 -10.39 -2.05 -1.39
N ALA A 113 -9.61 -2.14 -2.48
CA ALA A 113 -10.03 -2.81 -3.71
C ALA A 113 -8.99 -3.87 -4.11
N GLN A 114 -9.49 -4.96 -4.69
CA GLN A 114 -8.68 -5.98 -5.34
C GLN A 114 -8.55 -5.67 -6.83
N TYR A 115 -7.37 -5.91 -7.40
CA TYR A 115 -7.15 -5.83 -8.84
C TYR A 115 -6.21 -6.94 -9.30
N GLN A 116 -6.35 -7.36 -10.54
CA GLN A 116 -5.44 -8.33 -11.15
C GLN A 116 -4.23 -7.62 -11.73
N TYR A 117 -3.05 -8.21 -11.58
CA TYR A 117 -1.80 -7.72 -12.17
C TYR A 117 -0.92 -8.88 -12.64
N GLN A 118 -0.01 -8.62 -13.57
CA GLN A 118 1.12 -9.52 -13.84
C GLN A 118 2.36 -8.97 -13.16
N SER A 119 3.21 -9.86 -12.63
CA SER A 119 4.47 -9.47 -11.98
C SER A 119 5.31 -8.59 -12.90
N GLY A 120 5.67 -7.40 -12.43
CA GLY A 120 6.45 -6.43 -13.20
C GLY A 120 5.62 -5.42 -14.00
N ASP A 121 4.30 -5.57 -14.07
CA ASP A 121 3.43 -4.57 -14.70
C ASP A 121 3.44 -3.28 -13.89
N LEU A 122 3.63 -2.14 -14.58
CA LEU A 122 3.35 -0.84 -14.00
C LEU A 122 1.85 -0.58 -14.04
N MET A 123 1.27 -0.46 -12.84
CA MET A 123 -0.16 -0.20 -12.67
C MET A 123 -0.34 1.25 -12.26
N THR A 124 -1.16 2.00 -12.98
CA THR A 124 -1.47 3.40 -12.68
C THR A 124 -2.88 3.54 -12.14
N PHE A 125 -2.99 4.10 -10.95
CA PHE A 125 -4.23 4.29 -10.21
C PHE A 125 -4.70 5.73 -10.36
N ASN A 126 -5.99 5.90 -10.60
CA ASN A 126 -6.68 7.18 -10.52
C ASN A 126 -7.81 7.00 -9.52
N VAL A 127 -7.69 7.67 -8.38
CA VAL A 127 -8.60 7.50 -7.25
C VAL A 127 -9.09 8.88 -6.83
N THR A 128 -10.38 8.96 -6.55
CA THR A 128 -11.04 10.13 -5.98
C THR A 128 -11.59 9.74 -4.62
N ALA A 129 -11.10 10.40 -3.58
CA ALA A 129 -11.63 10.28 -2.23
C ALA A 129 -12.54 11.47 -1.89
N ARG A 130 -13.62 11.21 -1.16
CA ARG A 130 -14.59 12.20 -0.69
C ARG A 130 -14.88 11.99 0.80
N PRO A 131 -14.28 12.79 1.70
CA PRO A 131 -14.57 12.71 3.13
C PRO A 131 -16.07 12.96 3.40
N SER A 132 -16.64 12.26 4.39
CA SER A 132 -18.05 12.47 4.77
C SER A 132 -18.30 13.92 5.20
N GLY A 133 -19.32 14.56 4.61
CA GLY A 133 -19.65 15.96 4.91
C GLY A 133 -18.75 16.98 4.21
N HIS A 134 -17.78 16.56 3.39
CA HIS A 134 -16.98 17.41 2.53
C HIS A 134 -17.47 17.31 1.08
N GLN A 135 -17.58 18.45 0.39
CA GLN A 135 -18.08 18.48 -0.99
C GLN A 135 -16.99 18.43 -2.05
N GLU A 136 -15.74 18.73 -1.70
CA GLU A 136 -14.65 18.72 -2.67
C GLU A 136 -14.01 17.34 -2.78
N ASP A 137 -13.73 16.96 -4.03
CA ASP A 137 -13.00 15.76 -4.39
C ASP A 137 -11.51 15.88 -4.04
N LEU A 138 -10.94 14.80 -3.54
CA LEU A 138 -9.51 14.68 -3.23
C LEU A 138 -8.84 13.71 -4.23
N PRO A 139 -8.50 14.16 -5.46
CA PRO A 139 -7.97 13.29 -6.49
C PRO A 139 -6.48 12.96 -6.27
N VAL A 140 -6.19 11.66 -6.27
CA VAL A 140 -4.83 11.11 -6.25
C VAL A 140 -4.58 10.27 -7.50
N ARG A 141 -3.39 10.41 -8.07
CA ARG A 141 -2.88 9.57 -9.16
C ARG A 141 -1.49 9.12 -8.80
N PHE A 142 -1.26 7.82 -8.85
CA PHE A 142 0.02 7.20 -8.53
C PHE A 142 0.20 5.93 -9.36
N SER A 143 1.45 5.51 -9.53
CA SER A 143 1.79 4.28 -10.23
C SER A 143 2.61 3.38 -9.33
N HIS A 144 2.44 2.07 -9.47
CA HIS A 144 3.13 1.08 -8.67
C HIS A 144 3.35 -0.21 -9.45
N THR A 145 4.49 -0.86 -9.24
CA THR A 145 4.83 -2.15 -9.81
C THR A 145 4.94 -3.17 -8.70
N LEU A 146 4.16 -4.25 -8.80
CA LEU A 146 4.26 -5.38 -7.89
C LEU A 146 5.05 -6.51 -8.54
N PHE A 147 5.87 -7.18 -7.73
CA PHE A 147 6.59 -8.38 -8.11
C PHE A 147 6.06 -9.55 -7.30
N ASN A 148 5.94 -10.71 -7.94
CA ASN A 148 5.51 -11.92 -7.25
C ASN A 148 6.60 -12.40 -6.29
N ASP A 149 6.14 -12.95 -5.18
CA ASP A 149 6.91 -13.64 -4.14
C ASP A 149 7.30 -15.08 -4.51
#